data_AF-A0A501PB91-F1
#
_entry.id   AF-A0A501PB91-F1
#
_cell.length_a   1.000
_cell.length_b   1.000
_cell.length_c   1.000
_cell.angle_alpha   90.00
_cell.angle_beta   90.00
_cell.angle_gamma   90.00
#
_symmetry.space_group_name_H-M   'P 1'
#
loop_
_entity.id
_entity.type
_entity.pdbx_description
1 polymer ?
#
loop_
_entity_poly.entity_id
_entity_poly.type
_entity_poly.pdbx_seq_one_letter_code
_entity_poly.pdbx_strand_id
1 'polypeptide(L)'
;MKGYPAFVHSLTWILMLGLLISGLLILPGMLDLKFEIDVPFRLRGEWTLIMAASHALFAFLAVGLVGALLPVHIRLNLRRHIKRLSGFTLLGATSLLILTALGIYYFGDPYLSHLSSLIHTVVGLVMGLVFILHALNIGLSRLSSGPEAQ
;
A
#
# COMPACT_ATOMS: atom_id res chain seq x y z
N MET A 1 4.04 23.58 5.03
CA MET A 1 2.94 22.95 4.29
C MET A 1 1.63 23.48 4.86
N LYS A 2 0.98 24.49 4.25
CA LYS A 2 -0.27 25.07 4.75
C LYS A 2 -1.44 24.45 3.99
N GLY A 3 -2.26 23.62 4.64
CA GLY A 3 -3.47 23.07 4.01
C GLY A 3 -4.09 21.80 4.60
N TYR A 4 -3.39 21.06 5.47
CA TYR A 4 -3.90 19.80 6.03
C TYR A 4 -3.79 19.80 7.54
N PRO A 5 -4.79 19.23 8.23
CA PRO A 5 -4.64 18.88 9.64
C PRO A 5 -3.45 17.95 9.83
N ALA A 6 -2.68 18.15 10.91
CA ALA A 6 -1.50 17.32 11.22
C ALA A 6 -1.82 15.82 11.31
N PHE A 7 -3.07 15.46 11.66
CA PHE A 7 -3.51 14.08 11.78
C PHE A 7 -3.45 13.30 10.45
N VAL A 8 -3.57 13.96 9.29
CA VAL A 8 -3.60 13.28 7.98
C VAL A 8 -2.28 12.55 7.72
N HIS A 9 -1.16 13.16 8.12
CA HIS A 9 0.15 12.54 7.98
C HIS A 9 0.27 11.30 8.87
N SER A 10 -0.10 11.40 10.16
CA SER A 10 -0.08 10.27 11.09
C SER A 10 -1.01 9.14 10.63
N LEU A 11 -2.21 9.50 10.15
CA LEU A 11 -3.17 8.55 9.59
C LEU A 11 -2.59 7.80 8.39
N THR A 12 -1.92 8.52 7.47
CA THR A 12 -1.26 7.90 6.32
C THR A 12 -0.26 6.84 6.78
N TRP A 13 0.58 7.17 7.76
CA TRP A 13 1.55 6.23 8.32
C TRP A 13 0.90 5.01 8.96
N ILE A 14 -0.13 5.21 9.78
CA ILE A 14 -0.87 4.11 10.42
C ILE A 14 -1.45 3.16 9.36
N LEU A 15 -2.08 3.70 8.32
CA LEU A 15 -2.67 2.90 7.25
C LEU A 15 -1.62 2.14 6.45
N MET A 16 -0.50 2.80 6.10
CA MET A 16 0.57 2.15 5.31
C MET A 16 1.28 1.06 6.11
N LEU A 17 1.56 1.29 7.38
CA LEU A 17 2.15 0.28 8.27
C LEU A 17 1.17 -0.88 8.51
N GLY A 18 -0.11 -0.57 8.75
CA GLY A 18 -1.17 -1.57 8.89
C GLY A 18 -1.26 -2.48 7.67
N LEU A 19 -1.26 -1.90 6.46
CA LEU A 19 -1.24 -2.65 5.20
C LEU A 19 0.00 -3.54 5.06
N LEU A 20 1.18 -2.98 5.31
CA LEU A 20 2.43 -3.70 5.13
C LEU A 20 2.56 -4.87 6.12
N ILE A 21 2.30 -4.61 7.40
CA ILE A 21 2.40 -5.62 8.46
C ILE A 21 1.37 -6.73 8.23
N SER A 22 0.10 -6.37 7.99
CA SER A 22 -0.94 -7.37 7.74
C SER A 22 -0.67 -8.19 6.47
N GLY A 23 -0.20 -7.56 5.40
CA GLY A 23 0.16 -8.25 4.16
C GLY A 23 1.31 -9.23 4.35
N LEU A 24 2.37 -8.83 5.07
CA LEU A 24 3.51 -9.69 5.40
C LEU A 24 3.10 -10.88 6.28
N LEU A 25 2.15 -10.68 7.20
CA LEU A 25 1.68 -11.75 8.08
C LEU A 25 0.79 -12.78 7.36
N ILE A 26 0.05 -12.37 6.34
CA ILE A 26 -0.78 -13.29 5.54
C ILE A 26 0.03 -14.00 4.45
N LEU A 27 1.11 -13.38 3.96
CA LEU A 27 1.92 -13.88 2.86
C LEU A 27 2.32 -15.36 2.99
N PRO A 28 2.83 -15.86 4.14
CA PRO A 28 3.20 -17.27 4.24
C PRO A 28 2.00 -18.22 4.05
N GLY A 29 0.83 -17.85 4.58
CA GLY A 29 -0.40 -18.62 4.39
C GLY A 29 -0.85 -18.61 2.93
N MET A 30 -0.63 -17.52 2.21
CA MET A 30 -0.88 -17.45 0.77
C MET A 30 0.06 -18.37 -0.02
N LEU A 31 1.35 -18.38 0.30
CA LEU A 31 2.35 -19.24 -0.37
C LEU A 31 2.06 -20.73 -0.16
N ASP A 32 1.72 -21.11 1.07
CA ASP A 32 1.33 -22.48 1.42
C ASP A 32 0.03 -22.89 0.70
N LEU A 33 -1.04 -22.10 0.81
CA LEU A 33 -2.37 -22.48 0.33
C LEU A 33 -2.57 -22.36 -1.18
N LYS A 34 -1.90 -21.41 -1.85
CA LYS A 34 -2.08 -21.17 -3.30
C LYS A 34 -0.92 -21.67 -4.15
N PHE A 35 0.28 -21.78 -3.58
CA PHE A 35 1.48 -22.17 -4.33
C PHE A 35 2.12 -23.45 -3.81
N GLU A 36 1.55 -24.08 -2.78
CA GLU A 36 2.06 -25.33 -2.18
C GLU A 36 3.52 -25.22 -1.74
N ILE A 37 3.94 -24.00 -1.38
CA ILE A 37 5.29 -23.74 -0.88
C ILE A 37 5.27 -23.96 0.62
N ASP A 38 5.99 -24.98 1.08
CA ASP A 38 6.17 -25.22 2.50
C ASP A 38 6.92 -24.05 3.16
N VAL A 39 6.31 -23.47 4.19
CA VAL A 39 6.82 -22.31 4.90
C VAL A 39 6.96 -22.62 6.38
N PRO A 40 8.03 -22.14 7.03
CA PRO A 40 8.31 -22.46 8.44
C PRO A 40 7.29 -21.85 9.41
N PHE A 41 6.54 -20.84 8.97
CA PHE A 41 5.57 -20.13 9.78
C PHE A 41 4.36 -19.72 8.95
N ARG A 42 3.15 -19.89 9.48
CA ARG A 42 1.91 -19.32 8.96
C ARG A 42 0.91 -19.06 10.08
N LEU A 43 0.07 -18.04 9.92
CA LEU A 43 -1.11 -17.87 10.76
C LEU A 43 -2.07 -19.05 10.52
N ARG A 44 -2.77 -19.48 11.57
CA ARG A 44 -3.68 -20.63 11.54
C ARG A 44 -5.06 -20.25 12.07
N GLY A 45 -6.10 -20.90 11.54
CA GLY A 45 -7.48 -20.76 12.00
C GLY A 45 -7.99 -19.32 11.93
N GLU A 46 -8.61 -18.85 13.00
CA GLU A 46 -9.27 -17.55 13.09
C GLU A 46 -8.30 -16.37 12.91
N TRP A 47 -7.04 -16.51 13.32
CA TRP A 47 -6.04 -15.45 13.17
C TRP A 47 -5.75 -15.09 11.71
N THR A 48 -5.79 -16.08 10.81
CA THR A 48 -5.65 -15.85 9.37
C THR A 48 -6.80 -15.00 8.85
N LEU A 49 -8.03 -15.32 9.27
CA LEU A 49 -9.23 -14.59 8.87
C LEU A 49 -9.22 -13.15 9.41
N ILE A 50 -8.90 -12.98 10.70
CA ILE A 50 -8.82 -11.67 11.35
C ILE A 50 -7.77 -10.80 10.66
N MET A 51 -6.60 -11.36 10.34
CA MET A 51 -5.54 -10.61 9.67
C MET A 51 -5.94 -10.23 8.25
N ALA A 52 -6.55 -11.15 7.48
CA ALA A 52 -7.06 -10.86 6.13
C ALA A 52 -8.15 -9.78 6.14
N ALA A 53 -9.09 -9.85 7.09
CA ALA A 53 -10.11 -8.83 7.26
C ALA A 53 -9.50 -7.48 7.64
N SER A 54 -8.49 -7.47 8.51
CA SER A 54 -7.76 -6.25 8.88
C SER A 54 -7.02 -5.66 7.69
N HIS A 55 -6.36 -6.48 6.86
CA HIS A 55 -5.70 -6.04 5.63
C HIS A 55 -6.68 -5.37 4.68
N ALA A 56 -7.84 -6.00 4.44
CA ALA A 56 -8.90 -5.44 3.62
C ALA A 56 -9.43 -4.11 4.19
N LEU A 57 -9.65 -4.02 5.51
CA LEU A 57 -10.08 -2.79 6.17
C LEU A 57 -9.07 -1.65 5.97
N PHE A 58 -7.78 -1.90 6.23
CA PHE A 58 -6.74 -0.90 5.99
C PHE A 58 -6.66 -0.50 4.52
N ALA A 59 -6.87 -1.44 3.59
CA ALA A 59 -6.90 -1.16 2.16
C ALA A 59 -8.05 -0.23 1.77
N PHE A 60 -9.27 -0.50 2.24
CA PHE A 60 -10.41 0.37 1.98
C PHE A 60 -10.20 1.79 2.53
N LEU A 61 -9.69 1.90 3.76
CA LEU A 61 -9.38 3.20 4.37
C LEU A 61 -8.28 3.93 3.60
N ALA A 62 -7.23 3.23 3.16
CA ALA A 62 -6.15 3.81 2.37
C ALA A 62 -6.63 4.28 0.99
N VAL A 63 -7.45 3.50 0.29
CA VAL A 63 -8.06 3.91 -0.99
C VAL A 63 -8.95 5.13 -0.80
N GLY A 64 -9.76 5.16 0.26
CA GLY A 64 -10.57 6.33 0.62
C GLY A 64 -9.72 7.57 0.86
N LEU A 65 -8.61 7.44 1.60
CA LEU A 65 -7.66 8.52 1.84
C LEU A 65 -7.01 9.00 0.53
N VAL A 66 -6.53 8.08 -0.32
CA VAL A 66 -5.96 8.42 -1.64
C VAL A 66 -6.98 9.17 -2.51
N GLY A 67 -8.24 8.69 -2.52
CA GLY A 67 -9.34 9.35 -3.23
C GLY A 67 -9.62 10.77 -2.70
N ALA A 68 -9.59 10.97 -1.38
CA ALA A 68 -9.75 12.29 -0.76
C ALA A 68 -8.59 13.24 -1.07
N LEU A 69 -7.35 12.72 -1.17
CA LEU A 69 -6.16 13.51 -1.51
C LEU A 69 -6.06 13.81 -3.02
N LEU A 70 -6.71 13.02 -3.87
CA LEU A 70 -6.68 13.15 -5.33
C LEU A 70 -7.07 14.56 -5.84
N PRO A 71 -8.23 15.14 -5.48
CA PRO A 71 -8.65 16.44 -6.01
C PRO A 71 -7.80 17.61 -5.49
N VAL A 72 -7.25 17.50 -4.27
CA VAL A 72 -6.54 18.61 -3.61
C VAL A 72 -5.06 18.63 -3.99
N HIS A 73 -4.39 17.47 -3.97
CA HIS A 73 -2.94 17.39 -4.15
C HIS A 73 -2.55 16.92 -5.53
N ILE A 74 -3.11 15.79 -5.96
CA ILE A 74 -2.65 15.12 -7.16
C ILE A 74 -3.10 15.91 -8.38
N ARG A 75 -4.35 16.37 -8.43
CA ARG A 75 -4.86 17.20 -9.53
C ARG A 75 -4.13 18.54 -9.66
N LEU A 76 -3.79 19.19 -8.55
CA LEU A 76 -3.07 20.48 -8.56
C LEU A 76 -1.63 20.32 -9.04
N ASN A 77 -0.92 19.29 -8.57
CA ASN A 77 0.46 19.01 -8.98
C ASN A 77 0.54 18.49 -10.42
N LEU A 78 -0.43 17.68 -10.86
CA LEU A 78 -0.58 17.25 -12.26
C LEU A 78 -0.75 18.45 -13.19
N ARG A 79 -1.62 19.41 -12.83
CA ARG A 79 -1.82 20.66 -13.59
C ARG A 79 -0.58 21.54 -13.63
N ARG A 80 0.21 21.56 -12.56
CA ARG A 80 1.46 22.34 -12.46
C ARG A 80 2.68 21.66 -13.08
N HIS A 81 2.54 20.48 -13.69
CA HIS A 81 3.64 19.69 -14.27
C HIS A 81 4.75 19.27 -13.29
N ILE A 82 4.56 19.45 -11.99
CA ILE A 82 5.56 19.13 -10.96
C ILE A 82 5.28 17.73 -10.41
N LYS A 83 6.28 16.84 -10.46
CA LYS A 83 6.23 15.45 -9.95
C LYS A 83 5.08 14.59 -10.51
N ARG A 84 4.80 14.70 -11.82
CA ARG A 84 3.76 13.90 -12.51
C ARG A 84 3.99 12.40 -12.40
N LEU A 85 5.25 11.96 -12.54
CA LEU A 85 5.59 10.55 -12.55
C LEU A 85 5.18 9.86 -11.24
N SER A 86 5.50 10.44 -10.08
CA SER A 86 5.12 9.84 -8.79
C SER A 86 3.61 9.78 -8.58
N GLY A 87 2.86 10.78 -9.07
CA GLY A 87 1.40 10.77 -9.00
C GLY A 87 0.77 9.68 -9.87
N PHE A 88 1.18 9.56 -11.13
CA PHE A 88 0.69 8.52 -12.03
C PHE A 88 1.11 7.12 -11.57
N THR A 89 2.33 6.94 -11.08
CA THR A 89 2.80 5.66 -10.54
C THR A 89 1.97 5.25 -9.34
N LEU A 90 1.68 6.15 -8.40
CA LEU A 90 0.85 5.85 -7.24
C LEU A 90 -0.58 5.44 -7.65
N LEU A 91 -1.21 6.18 -8.55
CA LEU A 91 -2.56 5.87 -9.02
C LEU A 91 -2.60 4.56 -9.78
N GLY A 92 -1.67 4.35 -10.72
CA GLY A 92 -1.57 3.11 -11.49
C GLY A 92 -1.35 1.89 -10.60
N ALA A 93 -0.41 1.99 -9.64
CA ALA A 93 -0.16 0.92 -8.69
C ALA A 93 -1.36 0.66 -7.77
N THR A 94 -2.03 1.70 -7.28
CA THR A 94 -3.24 1.56 -6.46
C THR A 94 -4.37 0.89 -7.24
N SER A 95 -4.61 1.31 -8.49
CA SER A 95 -5.60 0.68 -9.36
C SER A 95 -5.26 -0.78 -9.64
N LEU A 96 -3.99 -1.11 -9.91
CA LEU A 96 -3.56 -2.48 -10.12
C LEU A 96 -3.74 -3.34 -8.87
N LEU A 97 -3.42 -2.82 -7.68
CA LEU A 97 -3.67 -3.50 -6.40
C LEU A 97 -5.17 -3.76 -6.18
N ILE A 98 -6.04 -2.79 -6.48
CA ILE A 98 -7.50 -2.97 -6.40
C ILE A 98 -7.97 -4.06 -7.35
N LEU A 99 -7.58 -3.99 -8.63
CA LEU A 99 -8.01 -4.95 -9.65
C LEU A 99 -7.54 -6.37 -9.33
N THR A 100 -6.30 -6.52 -8.87
CA THR A 100 -5.77 -7.82 -8.46
C THR A 100 -6.42 -8.32 -7.19
N ALA A 101 -6.74 -7.47 -6.21
CA ALA A 101 -7.51 -7.88 -5.03
C ALA A 101 -8.89 -8.42 -5.43
N LEU A 102 -9.59 -7.75 -6.35
CA LEU A 102 -10.84 -8.24 -6.90
C LEU A 102 -10.64 -9.57 -7.63
N GLY A 103 -9.57 -9.72 -8.42
CA GLY A 103 -9.23 -10.97 -9.09
C GLY A 103 -8.98 -12.14 -8.12
N ILE A 104 -8.39 -11.88 -6.95
CA ILE A 104 -8.19 -12.91 -5.91
C ILE A 104 -9.54 -13.47 -5.43
N TYR A 105 -10.55 -12.61 -5.23
CA TYR A 105 -11.85 -12.98 -4.67
C TYR A 105 -12.89 -13.41 -5.69
N TYR A 106 -12.87 -12.86 -6.90
CA TYR A 106 -13.98 -12.96 -7.85
C TYR A 106 -13.65 -13.71 -9.14
N PHE A 107 -12.39 -14.03 -9.42
CA PHE A 107 -12.10 -14.93 -10.53
C PHE A 107 -12.49 -16.36 -10.17
N GLY A 108 -13.38 -16.94 -10.97
CA GLY A 108 -13.78 -18.35 -10.85
C GLY A 108 -12.73 -19.32 -11.38
N ASP A 109 -11.80 -18.84 -12.22
CA ASP A 109 -10.67 -19.61 -12.71
C ASP A 109 -9.52 -19.61 -11.66
N PRO A 110 -9.06 -20.78 -11.18
CA PRO A 110 -8.01 -20.88 -10.17
C PRO A 110 -6.68 -20.26 -10.63
N TYR A 111 -6.31 -20.43 -11.90
CA TYR A 111 -5.08 -19.90 -12.45
C TYR A 111 -5.08 -18.36 -12.43
N LEU A 112 -6.18 -17.73 -12.85
CA LEU A 112 -6.32 -16.27 -12.79
C LEU A 112 -6.33 -15.75 -11.34
N SER A 113 -6.95 -16.45 -10.40
CA SER A 113 -6.90 -16.09 -8.97
C SER A 113 -5.47 -16.20 -8.41
N HIS A 114 -4.70 -17.22 -8.80
CA HIS A 114 -3.31 -17.41 -8.39
C HIS A 114 -2.41 -16.32 -8.97
N LEU A 115 -2.56 -16.03 -10.28
CA LEU A 115 -1.83 -14.95 -10.93
C LEU A 115 -2.16 -13.60 -10.29
N SER A 116 -3.43 -13.34 -9.97
CA SER A 116 -3.84 -12.13 -9.25
C SER A 116 -3.19 -12.03 -7.87
N SER A 117 -3.12 -13.16 -7.15
CA SER A 117 -2.44 -13.23 -5.84
C SER A 117 -0.96 -12.89 -5.96
N LEU A 118 -0.27 -13.46 -6.95
CA LEU A 118 1.15 -13.19 -7.21
C LEU A 118 1.40 -11.72 -7.53
N ILE A 119 0.64 -11.16 -8.50
CA ILE A 119 0.80 -9.76 -8.90
C ILE A 119 0.49 -8.83 -7.72
N HIS A 120 -0.59 -9.08 -6.99
CA HIS A 120 -0.97 -8.27 -5.82
C HIS A 120 0.15 -8.23 -4.78
N THR A 121 0.73 -9.39 -4.47
CA THR A 121 1.83 -9.50 -3.51
C THR A 121 3.10 -8.80 -3.98
N VAL A 122 3.53 -9.04 -5.22
CA VAL A 122 4.75 -8.41 -5.76
C VAL A 122 4.61 -6.90 -5.80
N VAL A 123 3.49 -6.39 -6.33
CA VAL A 123 3.23 -4.95 -6.40
C VAL A 123 3.12 -4.35 -5.00
N GLY A 124 2.46 -5.05 -4.07
CA GLY A 124 2.32 -4.61 -2.68
C GLY A 124 3.66 -4.46 -1.97
N LEU A 125 4.56 -5.44 -2.14
CA LEU A 125 5.92 -5.40 -1.58
C LEU A 125 6.76 -4.27 -2.17
N VAL A 126 6.72 -4.11 -3.50
CA VAL A 126 7.42 -3.01 -4.19
C VAL A 126 6.91 -1.66 -3.70
N MET A 127 5.60 -1.48 -3.60
CA MET A 127 5.01 -0.23 -3.11
C MET A 127 5.34 0.05 -1.65
N GLY A 128 5.35 -0.98 -0.79
CA GLY A 128 5.78 -0.87 0.59
C GLY A 128 7.24 -0.41 0.71
N LEU A 129 8.14 -1.00 -0.09
CA LEU A 129 9.55 -0.59 -0.15
C LEU A 129 9.71 0.85 -0.64
N VAL A 130 9.04 1.21 -1.74
CA VAL A 130 9.07 2.58 -2.27
C VAL A 130 8.56 3.59 -1.24
N PHE A 131 7.51 3.25 -0.49
CA PHE A 131 6.99 4.10 0.58
C PHE A 131 8.01 4.32 1.71
N ILE A 132 8.67 3.25 2.17
CA ILE A 132 9.71 3.34 3.21
C ILE A 132 10.89 4.20 2.72
N LEU A 133 11.39 3.96 1.50
CA LEU A 133 12.49 4.72 0.92
C LEU A 133 12.12 6.20 0.74
N HIS A 134 10.89 6.48 0.29
CA HIS A 134 10.38 7.84 0.15
C HIS A 134 10.36 8.56 1.50
N ALA A 135 9.90 7.89 2.55
CA ALA A 135 9.87 8.43 3.90
C ALA A 135 11.26 8.71 4.47
N LEU A 136 12.20 7.78 4.31
CA LEU A 136 13.58 7.94 4.77
C LEU A 136 14.27 9.12 4.07
N ASN A 137 14.09 9.26 2.76
CA ASN A 137 14.66 10.38 1.99
C ASN A 137 14.07 11.74 2.41
N ILE A 138 12.78 11.79 2.73
CA ILE A 138 12.17 13.01 3.31
C ILE A 138 12.73 13.30 4.70
N GLY A 139 12.97 12.28 5.53
CA GLY A 139 13.59 12.45 6.85
C GLY A 139 15.01 13.00 6.76
N LEU A 140 15.84 12.41 5.89
CA LEU A 140 17.23 12.83 5.69
C LEU A 140 17.35 14.26 5.16
N SER A 141 16.52 14.65 4.19
CA SER A 141 16.53 16.02 3.64
C SER A 141 16.11 17.10 4.66
N ARG A 142 15.27 16.76 5.65
CA ARG A 142 14.89 17.66 6.75
C ARG A 142 15.99 17.83 7.80
N LEU A 143 16.81 16.80 8.02
CA LEU A 143 17.96 16.86 8.93
C LEU A 143 19.13 17.63 8.33
N SER A 144 19.32 17.55 7.01
CA SER A 144 20.38 18.29 6.30
C SER A 144 20.06 19.78 6.12
N SER A 145 18.80 20.21 6.30
CA SER A 145 18.36 21.60 6.18
C SER A 145 18.26 22.30 7.54
N GLY A 146 19.32 22.14 8.36
CA GLY A 146 19.41 22.68 9.72
C GLY A 146 19.10 24.19 9.88
N PRO A 147 19.00 24.69 11.13
CA PRO A 147 18.30 25.93 11.50
C PRO A 147 18.77 27.26 10.88
N GLU A 148 19.82 27.29 10.06
CA GLU A 148 20.48 28.52 9.60
C GLU A 148 19.78 29.24 8.43
N ALA A 149 18.55 28.85 8.07
CA ALA A 149 17.81 29.43 6.93
C ALA A 149 16.51 30.16 7.33
N GLN A 150 16.50 30.83 8.49
CA GLN A 150 15.46 31.81 8.87
C GLN A 150 16.10 33.12 9.30
#